data_AF-A0A8H6MQU4-F1
#
_entry.id   AF-A0A8H6MQU4-F1
#
_cell.length_a   1.000
_cell.length_b   1.000
_cell.length_c   1.000
_cell.angle_alpha   90.00
_cell.angle_beta   90.00
_cell.angle_gamma   90.00
#
_symmetry.space_group_name_H-M   'P 1'
#
loop_
_entity.id
_entity.type
_entity.pdbx_description
1 polymer ?
#
loop_
_entity_poly.entity_id
_entity_poly.type
_entity_poly.pdbx_seq_one_letter_code
_entity_poly.pdbx_strand_id
1 'polypeptide(L)'
;MQLTSYLISAILAVTAAASPTPALETRATKWCDAFGSTAAGKYIVYHNNWGAKQATSGSQCTTYTSVSGDSVAWSTSWTWTGGQGQVKSYSNVALEKVNKPLSAIKSIPSKWTWSYTGSNLVADVAYDLWLAPSVGANNKYEIMIWLGSYGGAGPISRTGKKIASPKIAGTTWSLFEGPNGDTTVFSFVAPKNIGSFNGDLMGFFNYLTTSQGVAKTNVVTSLQAGTEPFSGNNAVFKTTGVSIAVK
;
A
#
# COMPACT_ATOMS: atom_id res chain seq x y z
N MET A 1 -72.48 24.51 48.85
CA MET A 1 -71.91 23.57 47.87
C MET A 1 -71.32 24.37 46.72
N GLN A 2 -70.01 24.59 46.71
CA GLN A 2 -69.27 25.01 45.53
C GLN A 2 -67.96 24.22 45.53
N LEU A 3 -67.81 23.36 44.52
CA LEU A 3 -66.66 22.48 44.34
C LEU A 3 -65.53 23.28 43.69
N THR A 4 -64.38 23.35 44.37
CA THR A 4 -63.12 23.84 43.81
C THR A 4 -62.49 22.74 42.97
N SER A 5 -62.50 22.91 41.65
CA SER A 5 -61.80 22.01 40.71
C SER A 5 -60.33 22.40 40.59
N TYR A 6 -59.44 21.50 41.00
CA TYR A 6 -58.00 21.59 40.71
C TYR A 6 -57.73 20.92 39.35
N LEU A 7 -57.22 21.69 38.38
CA LEU A 7 -56.64 21.14 37.14
C LEU A 7 -55.18 20.76 37.41
N ILE A 8 -54.88 19.47 37.35
CA ILE A 8 -53.51 18.94 37.32
C ILE A 8 -53.08 18.92 35.85
N SER A 9 -52.11 19.75 35.49
CA SER A 9 -51.53 19.79 34.14
C SER A 9 -50.39 18.75 34.06
N ALA A 10 -50.63 17.64 33.38
CA ALA A 10 -49.62 16.62 33.11
C ALA A 10 -48.73 17.03 31.93
N ILE A 11 -47.45 17.29 32.18
CA ILE A 11 -46.46 17.56 31.14
C ILE A 11 -45.89 16.21 30.67
N LEU A 12 -46.27 15.75 29.48
CA LEU A 12 -45.60 14.63 28.80
C LEU A 12 -44.28 15.12 28.20
N ALA A 13 -43.16 14.67 28.76
CA ALA A 13 -41.85 14.82 28.13
C ALA A 13 -41.70 13.78 27.01
N VAL A 14 -41.79 14.23 25.76
CA VAL A 14 -41.50 13.40 24.57
C VAL A 14 -39.99 13.33 24.40
N THR A 15 -39.38 12.18 24.71
CA THR A 15 -37.98 11.91 24.36
C THR A 15 -37.91 11.61 22.86
N ALA A 16 -37.46 12.58 22.06
CA ALA A 16 -37.15 12.35 20.66
C ALA A 16 -35.89 11.47 20.57
N ALA A 17 -36.05 10.21 20.18
CA ALA A 17 -34.92 9.35 19.83
C ALA A 17 -34.29 9.89 18.54
N ALA A 18 -33.05 10.40 18.62
CA ALA A 18 -32.29 10.79 17.45
C ALA A 18 -32.08 9.56 16.56
N SER A 19 -32.71 9.54 15.38
CA SER A 19 -32.42 8.52 14.37
C SER A 19 -30.98 8.72 13.90
N PRO A 20 -30.13 7.68 13.88
CA PRO A 20 -28.78 7.82 13.38
C PRO A 20 -28.83 8.28 11.92
N THR A 21 -28.16 9.38 11.62
CA THR A 21 -27.97 9.87 10.25
C THR A 21 -27.31 8.75 9.45
N PRO A 22 -27.83 8.33 8.29
CA PRO A 22 -27.16 7.37 7.44
C PRO A 22 -25.73 7.86 7.18
N ALA A 23 -24.73 7.08 7.56
CA ALA A 23 -23.35 7.37 7.19
C ALA A 23 -23.31 7.39 5.66
N LEU A 24 -22.79 8.46 5.07
CA LEU A 24 -22.55 8.55 3.63
C LEU A 24 -21.62 7.39 3.27
N GLU A 25 -22.14 6.34 2.64
CA GLU A 25 -21.30 5.36 1.97
C GLU A 25 -20.47 6.10 0.93
N THR A 26 -19.16 6.13 1.14
CA THR A 26 -18.20 6.66 0.18
C THR A 26 -18.40 5.90 -1.12
N ARG A 27 -18.91 6.59 -2.15
CA ARG A 27 -19.06 5.98 -3.48
C ARG A 27 -17.70 5.57 -3.98
N ALA A 28 -17.60 4.37 -4.56
CA ALA A 28 -16.38 3.91 -5.19
C ALA A 28 -15.91 4.91 -6.25
N THR A 29 -14.62 5.26 -6.21
CA THR A 29 -14.02 6.20 -7.16
C THR A 29 -13.12 5.42 -8.10
N LYS A 30 -13.27 5.65 -9.42
CA LYS A 30 -12.51 4.96 -10.46
C LYS A 30 -11.74 5.96 -11.33
N TRP A 31 -10.47 5.68 -11.57
CA TRP A 31 -9.61 6.41 -12.50
C TRP A 31 -9.06 5.46 -13.55
N CYS A 32 -8.93 5.95 -14.78
CA CYS A 32 -8.28 5.25 -15.88
C CYS A 32 -7.30 6.16 -16.65
N ASP A 33 -7.04 7.35 -16.11
CA ASP A 33 -6.13 8.34 -16.69
C ASP A 33 -4.67 8.05 -16.28
N ALA A 34 -3.76 9.01 -16.39
CA ALA A 34 -2.39 8.75 -15.96
C ALA A 34 -2.19 8.87 -14.43
N PHE A 35 -2.90 9.82 -13.77
CA PHE A 35 -2.50 10.33 -12.44
C PHE A 35 -3.67 10.58 -11.45
N GLY A 36 -4.74 9.81 -11.47
CA GLY A 36 -5.79 9.88 -10.45
C GLY A 36 -5.35 9.52 -9.02
N SER A 37 -5.95 10.17 -8.01
CA SER A 37 -5.82 9.79 -6.60
C SER A 37 -7.00 10.23 -5.73
N THR A 38 -7.15 9.63 -4.54
CA THR A 38 -8.08 10.08 -3.48
C THR A 38 -7.48 9.88 -2.09
N ALA A 39 -7.88 10.73 -1.14
CA ALA A 39 -7.67 10.44 0.28
C ALA A 39 -8.55 9.26 0.74
N ALA A 40 -8.01 8.42 1.62
CA ALA A 40 -8.70 7.30 2.26
C ALA A 40 -8.27 7.23 3.73
N GLY A 41 -8.94 7.98 4.60
CA GLY A 41 -8.51 8.17 5.99
C GLY A 41 -7.13 8.84 6.04
N LYS A 42 -6.16 8.20 6.67
CA LYS A 42 -4.76 8.67 6.73
C LYS A 42 -3.92 8.35 5.49
N TYR A 43 -4.49 7.60 4.53
CA TYR A 43 -3.78 7.19 3.32
C TYR A 43 -4.19 8.01 2.10
N ILE A 44 -3.42 7.86 1.04
CA ILE A 44 -3.79 8.26 -0.32
C ILE A 44 -3.77 7.00 -1.20
N VAL A 45 -4.82 6.81 -2.00
CA VAL A 45 -4.86 5.77 -3.04
C VAL A 45 -4.48 6.40 -4.36
N TYR A 46 -3.48 5.86 -5.03
CA TYR A 46 -2.97 6.36 -6.30
C TYR A 46 -3.24 5.38 -7.44
N HIS A 47 -3.53 5.95 -8.61
CA HIS A 47 -3.56 5.21 -9.86
C HIS A 47 -2.15 5.06 -10.47
N ASN A 48 -1.41 6.16 -10.59
CA ASN A 48 0.03 6.22 -10.85
C ASN A 48 0.54 5.34 -12.03
N ASN A 49 0.11 5.67 -13.25
CA ASN A 49 0.58 5.04 -14.49
C ASN A 49 1.84 5.72 -15.04
N TRP A 50 2.86 5.91 -14.18
CA TRP A 50 4.08 6.64 -14.53
C TRP A 50 4.85 6.03 -15.70
N GLY A 51 4.79 4.70 -15.85
CA GLY A 51 5.50 3.91 -16.86
C GLY A 51 4.65 3.52 -18.06
N ALA A 52 3.46 4.10 -18.25
CA ALA A 52 2.54 3.66 -19.31
C ALA A 52 3.13 3.86 -20.72
N LYS A 53 4.00 4.86 -20.90
CA LYS A 53 4.63 5.18 -22.19
C LYS A 53 5.64 4.12 -22.65
N GLN A 54 6.09 3.24 -21.76
CA GLN A 54 6.96 2.12 -22.09
C GLN A 54 6.18 0.97 -22.73
N ALA A 55 4.84 0.96 -22.62
CA ALA A 55 4.00 -0.01 -23.29
C ALA A 55 3.83 0.32 -24.78
N THR A 56 3.72 -0.69 -25.63
CA THR A 56 3.28 -0.51 -27.02
C THR A 56 1.77 -0.33 -27.10
N SER A 57 1.03 -0.95 -26.17
CA SER A 57 -0.42 -0.76 -26.01
C SER A 57 -0.86 -1.23 -24.63
N GLY A 58 -2.02 -0.76 -24.20
CA GLY A 58 -2.62 -1.19 -22.94
C GLY A 58 -3.41 -0.08 -22.26
N SER A 59 -4.02 -0.43 -21.14
CA SER A 59 -4.74 0.48 -20.26
C SER A 59 -4.81 -0.10 -18.86
N GLN A 60 -5.05 0.78 -17.89
CA GLN A 60 -5.24 0.41 -16.50
C GLN A 60 -6.33 1.28 -15.91
N CYS A 61 -7.13 0.73 -15.00
CA CYS A 61 -8.07 1.48 -14.19
C CYS A 61 -7.97 1.06 -12.72
N THR A 62 -7.84 2.03 -11.83
CA THR A 62 -7.84 1.81 -10.37
C THR A 62 -9.17 2.23 -9.79
N THR A 63 -9.75 1.37 -8.94
CA THR A 63 -11.00 1.64 -8.21
C THR A 63 -10.73 1.60 -6.72
N TYR A 64 -10.88 2.74 -6.06
CA TYR A 64 -11.00 2.81 -4.61
C TYR A 64 -12.41 2.37 -4.21
N THR A 65 -12.51 1.44 -3.25
CA THR A 65 -13.80 0.91 -2.78
C THR A 65 -14.20 1.55 -1.46
N SER A 66 -13.39 1.41 -0.42
CA SER A 66 -13.76 1.85 0.93
C SER A 66 -12.55 1.95 1.86
N VAL A 67 -12.74 2.65 2.98
CA VAL A 67 -11.85 2.61 4.15
C VAL A 67 -12.69 2.30 5.39
N SER A 68 -12.26 1.33 6.19
CA SER A 68 -12.89 0.98 7.46
C SER A 68 -11.82 0.91 8.55
N GLY A 69 -11.91 1.84 9.52
CA GLY A 69 -10.80 2.12 10.43
C GLY A 69 -9.53 2.49 9.65
N ASP A 70 -8.48 1.70 9.82
CA ASP A 70 -7.19 1.86 9.13
C ASP A 70 -7.00 0.93 7.92
N SER A 71 -8.05 0.21 7.49
CA SER A 71 -7.98 -0.77 6.40
C SER A 71 -8.62 -0.22 5.13
N VAL A 72 -7.86 -0.17 4.04
CA VAL A 72 -8.30 0.30 2.72
C VAL A 72 -8.58 -0.89 1.80
N ALA A 73 -9.75 -0.90 1.16
CA ALA A 73 -10.11 -1.84 0.11
C ALA A 73 -10.11 -1.13 -1.26
N TRP A 74 -9.44 -1.73 -2.24
CA TRP A 74 -9.30 -1.18 -3.60
C TRP A 74 -8.97 -2.28 -4.60
N SER A 75 -8.98 -1.94 -5.89
CA SER A 75 -8.56 -2.83 -6.97
C SER A 75 -7.96 -2.05 -8.14
N THR A 76 -7.17 -2.72 -8.97
CA THR A 76 -6.79 -2.23 -10.29
C THR A 76 -6.98 -3.33 -11.33
N SER A 77 -7.56 -2.96 -12.47
CA SER A 77 -7.73 -3.82 -13.63
C SER A 77 -6.90 -3.28 -14.79
N TRP A 78 -6.14 -4.12 -15.47
CA TRP A 78 -5.24 -3.65 -16.52
C TRP A 78 -4.98 -4.69 -17.61
N THR A 79 -4.46 -4.19 -18.73
CA THR A 79 -3.83 -4.96 -19.79
C THR A 79 -2.66 -4.15 -20.29
N TRP A 80 -1.47 -4.75 -20.35
CA TRP A 80 -0.25 -4.09 -20.80
C TRP A 80 0.53 -5.00 -21.74
N THR A 81 0.98 -4.44 -22.86
CA THR A 81 1.77 -5.13 -23.89
C THR A 81 3.00 -4.28 -24.24
N GLY A 82 4.11 -4.95 -24.57
CA GLY A 82 5.37 -4.30 -24.94
C GLY A 82 6.18 -3.78 -23.74
N GLY A 83 7.35 -3.19 -24.03
CA GLY A 83 8.29 -2.72 -22.99
C GLY A 83 8.73 -3.84 -22.06
N GLN A 84 9.31 -4.91 -22.60
CA GLN A 84 9.75 -6.06 -21.81
C GLN A 84 10.72 -5.62 -20.71
N GLY A 85 10.47 -6.08 -19.48
CA GLY A 85 11.25 -5.69 -18.29
C GLY A 85 11.00 -4.27 -17.78
N GLN A 86 10.09 -3.50 -18.38
CA GLN A 86 9.73 -2.15 -17.91
C GLN A 86 8.40 -2.17 -17.16
N VAL A 87 8.39 -1.63 -15.95
CA VAL A 87 7.16 -1.39 -15.17
C VAL A 87 6.28 -0.35 -15.86
N LYS A 88 4.96 -0.55 -15.85
CA LYS A 88 3.99 0.37 -16.47
C LYS A 88 3.28 1.30 -15.49
N SER A 89 3.17 0.90 -14.24
CA SER A 89 2.48 1.68 -13.20
C SER A 89 2.89 1.19 -11.81
N TYR A 90 2.52 1.96 -10.79
CA TYR A 90 2.49 1.48 -9.42
C TYR A 90 1.22 2.02 -8.75
N SER A 91 0.08 1.41 -9.04
CA SER A 91 -1.14 1.71 -8.29
C SER A 91 -0.98 1.20 -6.86
N ASN A 92 -1.20 2.07 -5.88
CA ASN A 92 -0.86 1.78 -4.49
C ASN A 92 -1.72 2.55 -3.49
N VAL A 93 -1.71 2.07 -2.25
CA VAL A 93 -2.14 2.81 -1.07
C VAL A 93 -0.88 3.30 -0.36
N ALA A 94 -0.83 4.58 -0.03
CA ALA A 94 0.33 5.22 0.57
C ALA A 94 0.00 5.86 1.91
N LEU A 95 0.82 5.59 2.91
CA LEU A 95 0.98 6.44 4.08
C LEU A 95 2.13 7.41 3.80
N GLU A 96 1.77 8.64 3.46
CA GLU A 96 2.72 9.69 3.09
C GLU A 96 3.18 10.51 4.30
N LYS A 97 4.29 11.25 4.12
CA LYS A 97 4.79 12.23 5.10
C LYS A 97 5.00 11.64 6.51
N VAL A 98 5.52 10.41 6.60
CA VAL A 98 5.81 9.76 7.89
C VAL A 98 6.81 10.58 8.70
N ASN A 99 7.87 11.08 8.06
CA ASN A 99 8.85 12.05 8.58
C ASN A 99 9.41 11.68 9.98
N LYS A 100 9.70 10.39 10.19
CA LYS A 100 10.29 9.88 11.44
C LYS A 100 11.60 9.14 11.14
N PRO A 101 12.68 9.39 11.90
CA PRO A 101 13.88 8.57 11.79
C PRO A 101 13.58 7.15 12.23
N LEU A 102 14.26 6.16 11.62
CA LEU A 102 14.11 4.75 11.97
C LEU A 102 14.35 4.50 13.47
N SER A 103 15.28 5.23 14.09
CA SER A 103 15.56 5.16 15.52
C SER A 103 14.39 5.54 16.43
N ALA A 104 13.40 6.30 15.92
CA ALA A 104 12.24 6.74 16.68
C ALA A 104 10.99 5.85 16.45
N ILE A 105 11.07 4.86 15.55
CA ILE A 105 9.96 3.98 15.21
C ILE A 105 10.15 2.66 15.95
N LYS A 106 9.18 2.29 16.78
CA LYS A 106 9.19 1.02 17.54
C LYS A 106 8.70 -0.13 16.69
N SER A 107 7.64 0.09 15.92
CA SER A 107 7.04 -0.93 15.05
C SER A 107 6.27 -0.31 13.90
N ILE A 108 6.17 -1.05 12.81
CA ILE A 108 5.36 -0.74 11.63
C ILE A 108 4.44 -1.94 11.34
N PRO A 109 3.44 -2.22 12.20
CA PRO A 109 2.52 -3.32 11.95
C PRO A 109 1.72 -3.08 10.67
N SER A 110 1.65 -4.12 9.84
CA SER A 110 0.90 -4.13 8.60
C SER A 110 0.10 -5.42 8.42
N LYS A 111 -1.11 -5.28 7.87
CA LYS A 111 -1.94 -6.38 7.41
C LYS A 111 -2.36 -6.11 5.97
N TRP A 112 -2.22 -7.11 5.11
CA TRP A 112 -2.59 -6.99 3.71
C TRP A 112 -3.14 -8.31 3.16
N THR A 113 -4.38 -8.28 2.70
CA THR A 113 -5.04 -9.40 2.02
C THR A 113 -5.37 -9.02 0.59
N TRP A 114 -4.92 -9.82 -0.36
CA TRP A 114 -5.05 -9.53 -1.79
C TRP A 114 -5.20 -10.81 -2.64
N SER A 115 -5.64 -10.61 -3.87
CA SER A 115 -5.76 -11.64 -4.91
C SER A 115 -5.43 -11.05 -6.27
N TYR A 116 -5.01 -11.91 -7.20
CA TYR A 116 -4.64 -11.51 -8.56
C TYR A 116 -5.17 -12.55 -9.54
N THR A 117 -5.93 -12.11 -10.54
CA THR A 117 -6.37 -12.93 -11.67
C THR A 117 -5.94 -12.31 -12.99
N GLY A 118 -5.96 -13.09 -14.07
CA GLY A 118 -5.57 -12.67 -15.41
C GLY A 118 -4.80 -13.76 -16.13
N SER A 119 -4.29 -13.43 -17.32
CA SER A 119 -3.48 -14.34 -18.13
C SER A 119 -2.17 -13.69 -18.55
N ASN A 120 -1.12 -14.51 -18.71
CA ASN A 120 0.24 -14.06 -19.06
C ASN A 120 0.75 -12.94 -18.14
N LEU A 121 0.42 -13.01 -16.84
CA LEU A 121 0.75 -11.98 -15.87
C LEU A 121 2.26 -11.95 -15.59
N VAL A 122 2.88 -10.83 -15.88
CA VAL A 122 4.21 -10.43 -15.39
C VAL A 122 4.00 -9.20 -14.52
N ALA A 123 4.00 -9.40 -13.21
CA ALA A 123 3.73 -8.36 -12.22
C ALA A 123 4.28 -8.77 -10.85
N ASP A 124 4.51 -7.79 -9.98
CA ASP A 124 4.67 -8.05 -8.55
C ASP A 124 3.45 -7.59 -7.73
N VAL A 125 3.48 -7.93 -6.44
CA VAL A 125 2.66 -7.31 -5.40
C VAL A 125 3.61 -6.95 -4.27
N ALA A 126 3.83 -5.65 -4.05
CA ALA A 126 4.91 -5.18 -3.21
C ALA A 126 4.50 -4.06 -2.26
N TYR A 127 5.05 -4.11 -1.04
CA TYR A 127 5.28 -2.87 -0.31
C TYR A 127 6.44 -2.13 -0.94
N ASP A 128 6.36 -0.81 -0.98
CA ASP A 128 7.44 0.07 -1.41
C ASP A 128 7.66 1.15 -0.34
N LEU A 129 8.83 1.11 0.30
CA LEU A 129 9.12 1.89 1.50
C LEU A 129 10.33 2.78 1.26
N TRP A 130 10.21 4.05 1.62
CA TRP A 130 11.20 5.06 1.24
C TRP A 130 11.93 5.66 2.43
N LEU A 131 13.24 5.84 2.28
CA LEU A 131 14.10 6.49 3.27
C LEU A 131 14.88 7.66 2.66
N ALA A 132 14.94 8.77 3.38
CA ALA A 132 15.77 9.93 3.10
C ALA A 132 16.81 10.15 4.22
N PRO A 133 17.94 10.83 3.96
CA PRO A 133 18.94 11.13 4.99
C PRO A 133 18.45 12.13 6.04
N SER A 134 17.47 12.96 5.69
CA SER A 134 16.82 13.93 6.58
C SER A 134 15.41 14.27 6.06
N VAL A 135 14.58 14.91 6.89
CA VAL A 135 13.27 15.42 6.46
C VAL A 135 13.46 16.46 5.36
N GLY A 136 12.78 16.28 4.23
CA GLY A 136 12.83 17.19 3.08
C GLY A 136 13.97 16.92 2.08
N ALA A 137 14.89 16.01 2.38
CA ALA A 137 15.87 15.53 1.41
C ALA A 137 15.23 14.53 0.44
N ASN A 138 15.85 14.37 -0.74
CA ASN A 138 15.49 13.30 -1.67
C ASN A 138 15.73 11.94 -1.03
N ASN A 139 14.92 10.95 -1.41
CA ASN A 139 15.10 9.59 -0.94
C ASN A 139 16.46 9.04 -1.41
N LYS A 140 17.14 8.33 -0.51
CA LYS A 140 18.37 7.59 -0.81
C LYS A 140 18.06 6.09 -0.94
N TYR A 141 17.15 5.55 -0.13
CA TYR A 141 16.84 4.12 -0.18
C TYR A 141 15.39 3.88 -0.53
N GLU A 142 15.20 2.86 -1.33
CA GLU A 142 13.93 2.24 -1.69
C GLU A 142 13.97 0.81 -1.17
N ILE A 143 12.98 0.40 -0.40
CA ILE A 143 12.92 -0.91 0.23
C ILE A 143 11.61 -1.56 -0.21
N MET A 144 11.72 -2.49 -1.14
CA MET A 144 10.59 -3.24 -1.64
C MET A 144 10.44 -4.58 -0.92
N ILE A 145 9.22 -4.94 -0.56
CA ILE A 145 8.89 -6.24 0.04
C ILE A 145 7.83 -6.91 -0.83
N TRP A 146 8.27 -7.81 -1.70
CA TRP A 146 7.45 -8.47 -2.71
C TRP A 146 6.73 -9.67 -2.10
N LEU A 147 5.46 -9.48 -1.79
CA LEU A 147 4.56 -10.55 -1.36
C LEU A 147 4.15 -11.46 -2.51
N GLY A 148 4.17 -10.97 -3.75
CA GLY A 148 3.86 -11.75 -4.94
C GLY A 148 4.83 -11.45 -6.08
N SER A 149 5.16 -12.47 -6.87
CA SER A 149 5.89 -12.34 -8.14
C SER A 149 5.27 -13.30 -9.15
N TYR A 150 4.90 -12.77 -10.31
CA TYR A 150 4.22 -13.50 -11.38
C TYR A 150 5.04 -13.44 -12.67
N GLY A 151 5.01 -14.53 -13.44
CA GLY A 151 5.49 -14.57 -14.83
C GLY A 151 6.96 -14.20 -15.05
N GLY A 152 7.80 -14.31 -14.02
CA GLY A 152 9.21 -13.97 -14.11
C GLY A 152 9.53 -12.49 -13.84
N ALA A 153 8.62 -11.73 -13.24
CA ALA A 153 8.93 -10.40 -12.69
C ALA A 153 10.15 -10.50 -11.75
N GLY A 154 11.17 -9.69 -12.01
CA GLY A 154 12.44 -9.70 -11.29
C GLY A 154 12.73 -8.35 -10.64
N PRO A 155 13.23 -8.32 -9.39
CA PRO A 155 13.57 -7.07 -8.73
C PRO A 155 14.81 -6.41 -9.33
N ILE A 156 14.99 -5.13 -9.06
CA ILE A 156 16.24 -4.43 -9.35
C ILE A 156 17.39 -5.13 -8.64
N SER A 157 18.41 -5.52 -9.41
CA SER A 157 19.58 -6.22 -8.90
C SER A 157 20.81 -5.90 -9.73
N ARG A 158 21.92 -5.53 -9.07
CA ARG A 158 23.19 -5.28 -9.76
C ARG A 158 23.76 -6.54 -10.40
N THR A 159 23.54 -7.71 -9.81
CA THR A 159 24.16 -8.98 -10.23
C THR A 159 23.17 -10.01 -10.77
N GLY A 160 21.86 -9.73 -10.66
CA GLY A 160 20.79 -10.70 -10.91
C GLY A 160 20.73 -11.83 -9.88
N LYS A 161 21.54 -11.78 -8.81
CA LYS A 161 21.61 -12.80 -7.76
C LYS A 161 21.21 -12.20 -6.42
N LYS A 162 20.62 -13.05 -5.56
CA LYS A 162 20.33 -12.65 -4.17
C LYS A 162 21.65 -12.43 -3.42
N ILE A 163 21.68 -11.39 -2.60
CA ILE A 163 22.82 -11.06 -1.72
C ILE A 163 22.69 -11.71 -0.35
N ALA A 164 21.47 -12.06 0.08
CA ALA A 164 21.21 -12.72 1.36
C ALA A 164 19.86 -13.47 1.36
N SER A 165 19.59 -14.20 2.45
CA SER A 165 18.29 -14.84 2.67
C SER A 165 17.78 -14.72 4.12
N PRO A 166 17.41 -13.51 4.58
CA PRO A 166 17.01 -13.28 5.97
C PRO A 166 15.62 -13.85 6.29
N LYS A 167 15.44 -14.26 7.55
CA LYS A 167 14.14 -14.68 8.10
C LYS A 167 13.48 -13.51 8.84
N ILE A 168 12.40 -12.96 8.29
CA ILE A 168 11.70 -11.77 8.81
C ILE A 168 10.20 -12.04 8.74
N ALA A 169 9.45 -11.72 9.81
CA ALA A 169 8.01 -11.95 9.91
C ALA A 169 7.59 -13.40 9.54
N GLY A 170 8.37 -14.38 9.98
CA GLY A 170 8.10 -15.81 9.73
C GLY A 170 8.44 -16.31 8.31
N THR A 171 8.89 -15.45 7.40
CA THR A 171 9.24 -15.81 6.02
C THR A 171 10.74 -15.68 5.79
N THR A 172 11.33 -16.64 5.04
CA THR A 172 12.71 -16.53 4.54
C THR A 172 12.67 -15.85 3.17
N TRP A 173 13.16 -14.63 3.10
CA TRP A 173 13.12 -13.79 1.91
C TRP A 173 14.37 -13.98 1.07
N SER A 174 14.29 -13.82 -0.25
CA SER A 174 15.48 -13.60 -1.09
C SER A 174 15.74 -12.10 -1.18
N LEU A 175 16.86 -11.62 -0.66
CA LEU A 175 17.21 -10.20 -0.71
C LEU A 175 18.06 -9.91 -1.94
N PHE A 176 17.68 -8.89 -2.70
CA PHE A 176 18.41 -8.33 -3.84
C PHE A 176 18.76 -6.86 -3.57
N GLU A 177 19.82 -6.38 -4.21
CA GLU A 177 20.26 -4.98 -4.15
C GLU A 177 20.67 -4.51 -5.54
N GLY A 178 20.26 -3.30 -5.92
CA GLY A 178 20.76 -2.61 -7.10
C GLY A 178 20.45 -1.12 -7.09
N PRO A 179 21.08 -0.34 -7.97
CA PRO A 179 20.81 1.09 -8.08
C PRO A 179 19.59 1.39 -8.96
N ASN A 180 18.86 2.45 -8.64
CA ASN A 180 17.84 3.07 -9.50
C ASN A 180 18.04 4.60 -9.50
N GLY A 181 18.81 5.11 -10.47
CA GLY A 181 19.34 6.47 -10.40
C GLY A 181 20.22 6.64 -9.14
N ASP A 182 19.96 7.67 -8.35
CA ASP A 182 20.70 7.96 -7.11
C ASP A 182 20.24 7.13 -5.90
N THR A 183 19.16 6.34 -6.06
CA THR A 183 18.61 5.50 -5.00
C THR A 183 19.27 4.12 -4.98
N THR A 184 19.43 3.56 -3.79
CA THR A 184 19.78 2.15 -3.62
C THR A 184 18.51 1.38 -3.27
N VAL A 185 18.15 0.42 -4.13
CA VAL A 185 16.95 -0.40 -3.98
C VAL A 185 17.31 -1.72 -3.32
N PHE A 186 16.66 -2.02 -2.20
CA PHE A 186 16.69 -3.34 -1.56
C PHE A 186 15.34 -4.03 -1.79
N SER A 187 15.35 -5.20 -2.42
CA SER A 187 14.12 -5.96 -2.70
C SER A 187 14.12 -7.29 -1.96
N PHE A 188 13.16 -7.48 -1.05
CA PHE A 188 12.91 -8.74 -0.35
C PHE A 188 11.82 -9.50 -1.08
N VAL A 189 12.17 -10.61 -1.75
CA VAL A 189 11.22 -11.41 -2.53
C VAL A 189 10.82 -12.67 -1.77
N ALA A 190 9.51 -12.85 -1.56
CA ALA A 190 8.98 -14.05 -0.93
C ALA A 190 9.26 -15.30 -1.79
N PRO A 191 9.46 -16.48 -1.18
CA PRO A 191 9.72 -17.71 -1.92
C PRO A 191 8.47 -18.25 -2.65
N LYS A 192 7.29 -17.74 -2.29
CA LYS A 192 5.99 -18.02 -2.91
C LYS A 192 5.04 -16.86 -2.62
N ASN A 193 3.98 -16.72 -3.41
CA ASN A 193 2.99 -15.67 -3.24
C ASN A 193 2.30 -15.75 -1.87
N ILE A 194 2.25 -14.64 -1.14
CA ILE A 194 1.64 -14.46 0.17
C ILE A 194 0.40 -13.59 0.01
N GLY A 195 -0.74 -14.20 -0.34
CA GLY A 195 -2.02 -13.49 -0.53
C GLY A 195 -2.61 -12.89 0.75
N SER A 196 -2.12 -13.29 1.93
CA SER A 196 -2.50 -12.70 3.22
C SER A 196 -1.27 -12.56 4.11
N PHE A 197 -0.79 -11.34 4.26
CA PHE A 197 0.35 -10.99 5.11
C PHE A 197 -0.11 -10.29 6.39
N ASN A 198 0.49 -10.65 7.52
CA ASN A 198 0.33 -9.99 8.81
C ASN A 198 1.68 -10.00 9.52
N GLY A 199 2.31 -8.84 9.65
CA GLY A 199 3.65 -8.73 10.19
C GLY A 199 4.09 -7.31 10.45
N ASP A 200 5.27 -7.16 11.04
CA ASP A 200 5.88 -5.87 11.32
C ASP A 200 6.93 -5.53 10.25
N LEU A 201 6.68 -4.48 9.47
CA LEU A 201 7.58 -4.02 8.42
C LEU A 201 8.90 -3.46 8.98
N MET A 202 8.93 -3.05 10.26
CA MET A 202 10.15 -2.58 10.92
C MET A 202 11.24 -3.67 10.96
N GLY A 203 10.87 -4.95 10.89
CA GLY A 203 11.82 -6.06 10.80
C GLY A 203 12.76 -5.97 9.59
N PHE A 204 12.29 -5.43 8.46
CA PHE A 204 13.08 -5.25 7.25
C PHE A 204 14.10 -4.12 7.40
N PHE A 205 13.68 -2.98 7.97
CA PHE A 205 14.60 -1.89 8.30
C PHE A 205 15.63 -2.30 9.35
N ASN A 206 15.24 -3.07 10.37
CA ASN A 206 16.16 -3.58 11.39
C ASN A 206 17.23 -4.48 10.76
N TYR A 207 16.87 -5.34 9.81
CA TYR A 207 17.84 -6.13 9.06
C TYR A 207 18.79 -5.23 8.26
N LEU A 208 18.27 -4.27 7.49
CA LEU A 208 19.10 -3.40 6.65
C LEU A 208 20.05 -2.52 7.49
N THR A 209 19.59 -2.02 8.64
CA THR A 209 20.41 -1.20 9.54
C THR A 209 21.50 -2.00 10.24
N THR A 210 21.29 -3.30 10.44
CA THR A 210 22.27 -4.19 11.08
C THR A 210 23.25 -4.78 10.08
N SER A 211 22.80 -5.10 8.86
CA SER A 211 23.54 -5.95 7.94
C SER A 211 23.87 -5.29 6.60
N GLN A 212 23.26 -4.15 6.24
CA GLN A 212 23.41 -3.52 4.92
C GLN A 212 23.81 -2.03 5.01
N GLY A 213 24.25 -1.57 6.17
CA GLY A 213 24.80 -0.22 6.35
C GLY A 213 23.79 0.93 6.28
N VAL A 214 22.48 0.64 6.31
CA VAL A 214 21.46 1.70 6.37
C VAL A 214 21.52 2.38 7.74
N ALA A 215 21.73 3.69 7.77
CA ALA A 215 21.79 4.43 9.03
C ALA A 215 20.41 4.48 9.72
N LYS A 216 20.36 4.26 11.04
CA LYS A 216 19.13 4.41 11.86
C LYS A 216 18.63 5.86 11.93
N THR A 217 19.47 6.81 11.55
CA THR A 217 19.11 8.23 11.45
C THR A 217 18.35 8.56 10.17
N ASN A 218 18.35 7.67 9.17
CA ASN A 218 17.53 7.85 7.97
C ASN A 218 16.05 7.95 8.37
N VAL A 219 15.35 8.82 7.67
CA VAL A 219 13.96 9.21 7.88
C VAL A 219 13.07 8.43 6.94
N VAL A 220 12.07 7.73 7.49
CA VAL A 220 10.98 7.15 6.71
C VAL A 220 10.14 8.28 6.15
N THR A 221 10.03 8.36 4.83
CA THR A 221 9.27 9.40 4.12
C THR A 221 7.87 8.92 3.77
N SER A 222 7.77 7.76 3.11
CA SER A 222 6.50 7.13 2.73
C SER A 222 6.55 5.61 2.89
N LEU A 223 5.37 5.02 3.15
CA LEU A 223 5.15 3.58 3.24
C LEU A 223 3.99 3.22 2.33
N GLN A 224 4.25 2.44 1.29
CA GLN A 224 3.30 2.18 0.21
C GLN A 224 3.05 0.69 0.03
N ALA A 225 1.89 0.33 -0.53
CA ALA A 225 1.51 -1.04 -0.84
C ALA A 225 0.70 -1.09 -2.14
N GLY A 226 1.20 -1.80 -3.15
CA GLY A 226 0.66 -1.78 -4.50
C GLY A 226 1.09 -2.96 -5.38
N THR A 227 0.98 -2.77 -6.69
CA THR A 227 1.41 -3.75 -7.70
C THR A 227 2.10 -3.04 -8.86
N GLU A 228 3.23 -3.56 -9.30
CA GLU A 228 3.92 -3.12 -10.51
C GLU A 228 3.66 -4.11 -11.67
N PRO A 229 2.80 -3.77 -12.64
CA PRO A 229 2.61 -4.59 -13.82
C PRO A 229 3.66 -4.29 -14.89
N PHE A 230 4.17 -5.35 -15.51
CA PHE A 230 5.05 -5.29 -16.68
C PHE A 230 4.26 -5.59 -17.96
N SER A 231 3.56 -6.72 -17.98
CA SER A 231 2.71 -7.18 -19.09
C SER A 231 1.68 -8.22 -18.64
N GLY A 232 0.62 -8.40 -19.42
CA GLY A 232 -0.47 -9.32 -19.10
C GLY A 232 -1.82 -8.85 -19.65
N ASN A 233 -2.80 -9.76 -19.65
CA ASN A 233 -4.14 -9.52 -20.22
C ASN A 233 -5.24 -9.77 -19.20
N ASN A 234 -6.25 -8.89 -19.23
CA ASN A 234 -7.45 -8.95 -18.37
C ASN A 234 -7.09 -9.17 -16.89
N ALA A 235 -6.04 -8.49 -16.46
CA ALA A 235 -5.50 -8.63 -15.12
C ALA A 235 -6.41 -7.88 -14.14
N VAL A 236 -6.66 -8.48 -12.98
CA VAL A 236 -7.36 -7.83 -11.87
C VAL A 236 -6.61 -8.11 -10.58
N PHE A 237 -5.98 -7.07 -10.05
CA PHE A 237 -5.45 -7.06 -8.69
C PHE A 237 -6.51 -6.50 -7.75
N LYS A 238 -6.85 -7.23 -6.69
CA LYS A 238 -7.86 -6.83 -5.71
C LYS A 238 -7.32 -6.97 -4.30
N THR A 239 -7.42 -5.92 -3.50
CA THR A 239 -7.22 -5.99 -2.05
C THR A 239 -8.56 -5.90 -1.32
N THR A 240 -8.78 -6.83 -0.39
CA THR A 240 -9.93 -6.75 0.53
C THR A 240 -9.62 -5.89 1.75
N GLY A 241 -8.33 -5.61 2.00
CA GLY A 241 -7.87 -4.75 3.07
C GLY A 241 -6.35 -4.65 3.08
N VAL A 242 -5.86 -3.41 3.13
CA VAL A 242 -4.46 -3.09 3.46
C VAL A 242 -4.41 -2.02 4.54
N SER A 243 -3.54 -2.21 5.52
CA SER A 243 -3.35 -1.28 6.63
C SER A 243 -1.88 -1.22 7.03
N ILE A 244 -1.36 -0.01 7.27
CA ILE A 244 0.00 0.27 7.74
C ILE A 244 -0.10 1.28 8.87
N ALA A 245 0.55 1.02 10.01
CA ALA A 245 0.62 1.97 11.12
C ALA A 245 2.06 2.14 11.58
N VAL A 246 2.44 3.35 11.99
CA VAL A 246 3.76 3.67 12.55
C VAL A 246 3.59 3.95 14.04
N LYS A 247 4.23 3.15 14.90
CA LYS A 247 4.16 3.24 16.35
C LYS A 247 5.52 3.53 16.98
#